data_AF-A0A9X8CGM5-F1
#
_entry.id   AF-A0A9X8CGM5-F1
#
_cell.length_a   1.000
_cell.length_b   1.000
_cell.length_c   1.000
_cell.angle_alpha   90.00
_cell.angle_beta   90.00
_cell.angle_gamma   90.00
#
_symmetry.space_group_name_H-M   'P 1'
#
loop_
_entity.id
_entity.type
_entity.pdbx_description
1 polymer ?
#
loop_
_entity_poly.entity_id
_entity_poly.type
_entity_poly.pdbx_seq_one_letter_code
_entity_poly.pdbx_strand_id
1 'polypeptide(L)'
;MANDYLEKANHLFEEAMSDTKEKLNVFEKTFYYRQLNYSERRMSRRVIMSFSEYMFDYHFQTLDNWNEQALQDVLLDIFPHEVIAGKKCFEKILLILVKFFEFLYFHEKCSQGLQLAETTKNLKELVLLEVENLLIGTPEADLLTLGEEIGLDIGNLEDIDCLYQLAELIQNEGERSRNIVPMKVRKI
;
A
#
# COMPACT_ATOMS: atom_id res chain seq x y z
N MET A 1 26.94 21.50 -9.67
CA MET A 1 25.56 21.99 -9.88
C MET A 1 24.53 20.88 -9.77
N ALA A 2 24.61 19.76 -10.52
CA ALA A 2 23.64 18.66 -10.39
C ALA A 2 23.55 18.04 -8.97
N ASN A 3 24.68 17.92 -8.27
CA ASN A 3 24.74 17.38 -6.91
C ASN A 3 23.97 18.24 -5.88
N ASP A 4 23.96 19.56 -6.06
CA ASP A 4 23.36 20.51 -5.12
C ASP A 4 21.82 20.54 -5.22
N TYR A 5 21.28 20.29 -6.41
CA TYR A 5 19.83 20.13 -6.62
C TYR A 5 19.33 18.79 -6.10
N LEU A 6 20.11 17.72 -6.30
CA LEU A 6 19.79 16.40 -5.77
C LEU A 6 19.77 16.40 -4.23
N GLU A 7 20.78 17.01 -3.60
CA GLU A 7 20.84 17.15 -2.14
C GLU A 7 19.65 17.94 -1.58
N LYS A 8 19.24 19.02 -2.26
CA LYS A 8 18.05 19.79 -1.88
C LYS A 8 16.76 19.00 -2.03
N ALA A 9 16.59 18.26 -3.12
CA ALA A 9 15.41 17.42 -3.34
C ALA A 9 15.30 16.34 -2.26
N ASN A 10 16.41 15.67 -1.94
CA ASN A 10 16.45 14.67 -0.87
C ASN A 10 16.11 15.28 0.49
N HIS A 11 16.62 16.48 0.81
CA HIS A 11 16.27 17.15 2.05
C HIS A 11 14.76 17.45 2.15
N LEU A 12 14.15 17.91 1.06
CA LEU A 12 12.70 18.18 1.02
C LEU A 12 11.88 16.90 1.19
N PHE A 13 12.32 15.79 0.58
CA PHE A 13 11.69 14.48 0.76
C PHE A 13 11.76 14.03 2.23
N GLU A 14 12.95 14.07 2.83
CA GLU A 14 13.13 13.68 4.24
C GLU A 14 12.28 14.53 5.19
N GLU A 15 12.16 15.83 4.92
CA GLU A 15 11.30 16.73 5.68
C GLU A 15 9.81 16.36 5.55
N ALA A 16 9.35 16.10 4.31
CA ALA A 16 7.97 15.68 4.04
C ALA A 16 7.63 14.33 4.71
N MET A 17 8.57 13.38 4.66
CA MET A 17 8.40 12.07 5.28
C MET A 17 8.49 12.13 6.80
N SER A 18 9.32 13.01 7.36
CA SER A 18 9.36 13.26 8.81
C SER A 18 8.03 13.83 9.31
N ASP A 19 7.46 14.83 8.62
CA ASP A 19 6.16 15.39 8.97
C ASP A 19 5.06 14.32 8.92
N THR A 20 5.00 13.54 7.83
CA THR A 20 4.06 12.40 7.70
C THR A 20 4.20 11.44 8.89
N LYS A 21 5.44 11.10 9.27
CA LYS A 21 5.72 10.19 10.39
C LYS A 21 5.27 10.77 11.73
N GLU A 22 5.44 12.06 11.95
CA GLU A 22 4.95 12.75 13.14
C GLU A 22 3.42 12.71 13.21
N LYS A 23 2.73 13.04 12.11
CA LYS A 23 1.26 12.94 12.02
C LYS A 23 0.77 11.52 12.26
N LEU A 24 1.46 10.52 11.73
CA LEU A 24 1.17 9.10 11.97
C LEU A 24 1.27 8.71 13.45
N ASN A 25 2.33 9.16 14.13
CA ASN A 25 2.50 8.87 15.57
C ASN A 25 1.39 9.49 16.44
N VAL A 26 0.80 10.61 15.98
CA VAL A 26 -0.38 11.21 16.60
C VAL A 26 -1.63 10.41 16.22
N PHE A 27 -1.85 10.13 14.94
CA PHE A 27 -2.98 9.37 14.39
C PHE A 27 -3.22 8.07 15.17
N GLU A 28 -2.16 7.30 15.43
CA GLU A 28 -2.21 6.01 16.14
C GLU A 28 -2.76 6.10 17.58
N LYS A 29 -2.74 7.29 18.17
CA LYS A 29 -3.27 7.54 19.52
C LYS A 29 -4.71 8.06 19.50
N THR A 30 -5.24 8.39 18.32
CA THR A 30 -6.55 9.02 18.17
C THR A 30 -7.70 8.03 18.06
N PHE A 31 -8.93 8.55 18.14
CA PHE A 31 -10.15 7.79 17.90
C PHE A 31 -10.24 7.26 16.47
N TYR A 32 -9.75 8.01 15.46
CA TYR A 32 -9.82 7.60 14.05
C TYR A 32 -9.06 6.29 13.80
N TYR A 33 -7.85 6.15 14.36
CA TYR A 33 -7.11 4.89 14.31
C TYR A 33 -7.81 3.75 15.07
N ARG A 34 -8.48 4.06 16.18
CA ARG A 34 -9.27 3.07 16.93
C ARG A 34 -10.52 2.60 16.17
N GLN A 35 -10.99 3.32 15.17
CA GLN A 35 -12.08 2.86 14.31
C GLN A 35 -11.63 1.80 13.30
N LEU A 36 -10.34 1.74 12.99
CA LEU A 36 -9.77 0.68 12.15
C LEU A 36 -9.79 -0.66 12.90
N ASN A 37 -10.02 -1.75 12.17
CA ASN A 37 -9.88 -3.10 12.70
C ASN A 37 -8.40 -3.50 12.84
N TYR A 38 -8.13 -4.68 13.40
CA TYR A 38 -6.76 -5.13 13.66
C TYR A 38 -5.88 -5.18 12.39
N SER A 39 -6.41 -5.75 11.30
CA SER A 39 -5.68 -5.86 10.03
C SER A 39 -5.36 -4.49 9.44
N GLU A 40 -6.35 -3.60 9.40
CA GLU A 40 -6.19 -2.21 8.92
C GLU A 40 -5.16 -1.43 9.74
N ARG A 41 -5.18 -1.58 11.07
CA ARG A 41 -4.22 -0.94 11.97
C ARG A 41 -2.77 -1.39 11.76
N ARG A 42 -2.57 -2.67 11.41
CA ARG A 42 -1.22 -3.20 11.14
C ARG A 42 -0.63 -2.63 9.87
N MET A 43 -1.46 -2.50 8.82
CA MET A 43 -1.01 -1.98 7.54
C MET A 43 -0.99 -0.44 7.48
N SER A 44 -1.74 0.26 8.34
CA SER A 44 -1.98 1.69 8.17
C SER A 44 -0.72 2.54 8.09
N ARG A 45 0.29 2.26 8.92
CA ARG A 45 1.57 3.00 8.87
C ARG A 45 2.24 2.82 7.52
N ARG A 46 2.34 1.60 7.00
CA ARG A 46 2.94 1.32 5.70
C ARG A 46 2.15 2.00 4.59
N VAL A 47 0.83 1.84 4.58
CA VAL A 47 -0.07 2.44 3.59
C VAL A 47 0.11 3.96 3.54
N ILE A 48 0.03 4.64 4.67
CA ILE A 48 0.11 6.11 4.73
C ILE A 48 1.51 6.60 4.36
N MET A 49 2.58 5.93 4.83
CA MET A 49 3.95 6.28 4.47
C MET A 49 4.17 6.14 2.95
N SER A 50 3.86 4.98 2.37
CA SER A 50 4.01 4.77 0.93
C SER A 50 3.14 5.73 0.11
N PHE A 51 1.91 6.00 0.56
CA PHE A 51 1.06 6.97 -0.11
C PHE A 51 1.67 8.38 -0.08
N SER A 52 2.25 8.80 1.04
CA SER A 52 2.97 10.07 1.14
C SER A 52 4.21 10.13 0.25
N GLU A 53 4.95 9.02 0.13
CA GLU A 53 6.09 8.91 -0.78
C GLU A 53 5.63 9.14 -2.23
N TYR A 54 4.57 8.46 -2.69
CA TYR A 54 4.04 8.67 -4.04
C TYR A 54 3.50 10.08 -4.27
N MET A 55 2.82 10.67 -3.30
CA MET A 55 2.37 12.06 -3.39
C MET A 55 3.55 13.04 -3.53
N PHE A 56 4.67 12.76 -2.90
CA PHE A 56 5.87 13.57 -3.04
C PHE A 56 6.59 13.29 -4.36
N ASP A 57 6.82 12.04 -4.71
CA ASP A 57 7.63 11.67 -5.88
C ASP A 57 6.98 12.08 -7.20
N TYR A 58 5.64 11.97 -7.30
CA TYR A 58 4.92 12.24 -8.54
C TYR A 58 4.35 13.66 -8.61
N HIS A 59 4.05 14.27 -7.46
CA HIS A 59 3.40 15.59 -7.42
C HIS A 59 4.16 16.65 -6.62
N PHE A 60 5.28 16.31 -5.97
CA PHE A 60 6.01 17.20 -5.06
C PHE A 60 5.11 17.82 -3.97
N GLN A 61 4.11 17.06 -3.50
CA GLN A 61 3.16 17.54 -2.50
C GLN A 61 3.47 16.99 -1.12
N THR A 62 3.70 17.89 -0.17
CA THR A 62 3.67 17.60 1.26
C THR A 62 2.23 17.43 1.74
N LEU A 63 2.04 16.81 2.89
CA LEU A 63 0.73 16.47 3.45
C LEU A 63 -0.25 17.66 3.53
N ASP A 64 0.24 18.84 3.91
CA ASP A 64 -0.54 20.08 3.95
C ASP A 64 -0.91 20.64 2.57
N ASN A 65 -0.30 20.16 1.49
CA ASN A 65 -0.52 20.59 0.12
C ASN A 65 -1.28 19.59 -0.74
N TRP A 66 -1.67 18.44 -0.19
CA TRP A 66 -2.41 17.42 -0.93
C TRP A 66 -3.71 17.98 -1.51
N ASN A 67 -3.98 17.67 -2.77
CA ASN A 67 -5.21 18.05 -3.44
C ASN A 67 -5.86 16.87 -4.17
N GLU A 68 -7.11 17.07 -4.57
CA GLU A 68 -7.92 16.02 -5.21
C GLU A 68 -7.31 15.47 -6.50
N GLN A 69 -6.70 16.33 -7.32
CA GLN A 69 -6.16 15.93 -8.62
C GLN A 69 -4.97 14.98 -8.45
N ALA A 70 -4.06 15.30 -7.53
CA ALA A 70 -2.93 14.44 -7.19
C ALA A 70 -3.39 13.15 -6.48
N LEU A 71 -4.37 13.25 -5.58
CA LEU A 71 -4.97 12.08 -4.94
C LEU A 71 -5.59 11.12 -5.97
N GLN A 72 -6.28 11.66 -6.99
CA GLN A 72 -6.86 10.87 -8.07
C GLN A 72 -5.80 10.15 -8.90
N ASP A 73 -4.79 10.88 -9.35
CA ASP A 73 -3.68 10.33 -10.15
C ASP A 73 -2.96 9.22 -9.37
N VAL A 74 -2.62 9.47 -8.09
CA VAL A 74 -1.98 8.45 -7.27
C VAL A 74 -2.90 7.25 -7.04
N LEU A 75 -4.18 7.43 -6.71
CA LEU A 75 -5.08 6.31 -6.41
C LEU A 75 -5.44 5.45 -7.63
N LEU A 76 -5.48 6.02 -8.83
CA LEU A 76 -5.91 5.32 -10.04
C LEU A 76 -4.74 4.81 -10.87
N ASP A 77 -3.67 5.61 -10.99
CA ASP A 77 -2.63 5.34 -11.98
C ASP A 77 -1.32 4.87 -11.33
N ILE A 78 -0.97 5.33 -10.13
CA ILE A 78 0.32 5.00 -9.51
C ILE A 78 0.19 3.84 -8.52
N PHE A 79 -0.63 4.02 -7.48
CA PHE A 79 -0.73 3.10 -6.35
C PHE A 79 -1.17 1.69 -6.76
N PRO A 80 -2.16 1.50 -7.66
CA PRO A 80 -2.54 0.16 -8.15
C PRO A 80 -1.44 -0.58 -8.91
N HIS A 81 -0.54 0.15 -9.57
CA HIS A 81 0.56 -0.44 -10.34
C HIS A 81 1.77 -0.77 -9.47
N GLU A 82 2.01 0.03 -8.42
CA GLU A 82 3.15 -0.17 -7.52
C GLU A 82 2.85 -1.17 -6.39
N VAL A 83 1.57 -1.35 -6.02
CA VAL A 83 1.14 -2.27 -4.96
C VAL A 83 0.39 -3.45 -5.55
N ILE A 84 1.09 -4.57 -5.72
CA ILE A 84 0.47 -5.81 -6.22
C ILE A 84 -0.32 -6.49 -5.10
N ALA A 85 -1.61 -6.19 -5.03
CA ALA A 85 -2.52 -6.79 -4.06
C ALA A 85 -3.95 -6.86 -4.62
N GLY A 86 -4.76 -7.79 -4.10
CA GLY A 86 -6.14 -7.97 -4.54
C GLY A 86 -7.11 -6.90 -4.00
N LYS A 87 -8.34 -6.89 -4.53
CA LYS A 87 -9.43 -5.97 -4.12
C LYS A 87 -9.61 -5.86 -2.61
N LYS A 88 -9.62 -6.99 -1.89
CA LYS A 88 -9.82 -7.02 -0.43
C LYS A 88 -8.77 -6.19 0.32
N CYS A 89 -7.52 -6.18 -0.17
CA CYS A 89 -6.45 -5.36 0.39
C CYS A 89 -6.70 -3.87 0.08
N PHE A 90 -7.04 -3.55 -1.17
CA PHE A 90 -7.35 -2.18 -1.58
C PHE A 90 -8.57 -1.58 -0.87
N GLU A 91 -9.58 -2.38 -0.54
CA GLU A 91 -10.70 -1.92 0.29
C GLU A 91 -10.24 -1.42 1.66
N LYS A 92 -9.31 -2.15 2.31
CA LYS A 92 -8.73 -1.75 3.59
C LYS A 92 -7.84 -0.52 3.43
N ILE A 93 -7.02 -0.46 2.37
CA ILE A 93 -6.18 0.70 2.04
C ILE A 93 -7.04 1.97 1.93
N LEU A 94 -8.10 1.93 1.13
CA LEU A 94 -8.99 3.07 0.92
C LEU A 94 -9.67 3.51 2.23
N LEU A 95 -10.09 2.55 3.06
CA LEU A 95 -10.67 2.86 4.37
C LEU A 95 -9.66 3.53 5.32
N ILE A 96 -8.41 3.07 5.32
CA ILE A 96 -7.33 3.67 6.10
C ILE A 96 -7.09 5.11 5.66
N LEU A 97 -6.99 5.35 4.36
CA LEU A 97 -6.77 6.69 3.81
C LEU A 97 -7.92 7.63 4.20
N VAL A 98 -9.18 7.18 4.06
CA VAL A 98 -10.35 7.93 4.53
C VAL A 98 -10.24 8.30 6.01
N LYS A 99 -9.87 7.35 6.87
CA LYS A 99 -9.75 7.60 8.32
C LYS A 99 -8.59 8.54 8.64
N PHE A 100 -7.50 8.45 7.90
CA PHE A 100 -6.38 9.35 8.04
C PHE A 100 -6.76 10.77 7.61
N PHE A 101 -7.47 10.94 6.50
CA PHE A 101 -7.95 12.24 6.03
C PHE A 101 -8.97 12.89 6.98
N GLU A 102 -9.88 12.10 7.55
CA GLU A 102 -10.76 12.56 8.61
C GLU A 102 -9.96 13.05 9.83
N PHE A 103 -8.92 12.30 10.24
CA PHE A 103 -8.00 12.71 11.30
C PHE A 103 -7.29 14.04 10.98
N LEU A 104 -6.72 14.18 9.78
CA LEU A 104 -6.02 15.39 9.36
C LEU A 104 -6.91 16.63 9.43
N TYR A 105 -8.17 16.51 9.02
CA TYR A 105 -9.10 17.62 9.12
C TYR A 105 -9.46 17.98 10.57
N PHE A 106 -9.96 17.00 11.34
CA PHE A 106 -10.54 17.30 12.65
C PHE A 106 -9.49 17.52 13.74
N HIS A 107 -8.32 16.89 13.64
CA HIS A 107 -7.27 16.95 14.66
C HIS A 107 -6.14 17.90 14.26
N GLU A 108 -5.62 17.76 13.04
CA GLU A 108 -4.48 18.55 12.54
C GLU A 108 -4.88 19.86 11.86
N LYS A 109 -6.19 20.07 11.63
CA LYS A 109 -6.76 21.26 11.00
C LYS A 109 -6.32 21.47 9.55
N CYS A 110 -5.93 20.40 8.85
CA CYS A 110 -5.68 20.43 7.41
C CYS A 110 -7.02 20.60 6.68
N SER A 111 -7.28 21.79 6.13
CA SER A 111 -8.59 22.19 5.59
C SER A 111 -9.14 21.27 4.50
N GLN A 112 -8.25 20.66 3.71
CA GLN A 112 -8.55 19.76 2.61
C GLN A 112 -8.93 18.34 3.06
N GLY A 113 -8.71 17.96 4.32
CA GLY A 113 -8.82 16.56 4.75
C GLY A 113 -10.20 15.95 4.48
N LEU A 114 -11.30 16.67 4.74
CA LEU A 114 -12.64 16.14 4.41
C LEU A 114 -12.87 16.00 2.91
N GLN A 115 -12.34 16.91 2.11
CA GLN A 115 -12.43 16.86 0.67
C GLN A 115 -11.71 15.62 0.13
N LEU A 116 -10.46 15.38 0.57
CA LEU A 116 -9.70 14.19 0.23
C LEU A 116 -10.42 12.89 0.65
N ALA A 117 -10.98 12.85 1.87
CA ALA A 117 -11.75 11.70 2.36
C ALA A 117 -12.96 11.40 1.47
N GLU A 118 -13.67 12.43 1.03
CA GLU A 118 -14.83 12.28 0.14
C GLU A 118 -14.42 11.83 -1.26
N THR A 119 -13.35 12.41 -1.82
CA THR A 119 -12.78 11.98 -3.09
C THR A 119 -12.38 10.50 -3.04
N THR A 120 -11.68 10.04 -1.98
CA THR A 120 -11.32 8.63 -1.84
C THR A 120 -12.55 7.71 -1.79
N LYS A 121 -13.62 8.10 -1.09
CA LYS A 121 -14.88 7.34 -1.06
C LYS A 121 -15.50 7.24 -2.45
N ASN A 122 -15.53 8.35 -3.20
CA ASN A 122 -16.12 8.42 -4.53
C ASN A 122 -15.32 7.63 -5.58
N LEU A 123 -14.00 7.53 -5.42
CA LEU A 123 -13.14 6.77 -6.32
C LEU A 123 -13.11 5.26 -6.01
N LYS A 124 -13.70 4.81 -4.88
CA LYS A 124 -13.57 3.43 -4.41
C LYS A 124 -13.81 2.41 -5.52
N GLU A 125 -14.96 2.48 -6.19
CA GLU A 125 -15.33 1.48 -7.20
C GLU A 125 -14.41 1.52 -8.43
N LEU A 126 -13.91 2.70 -8.82
CA LEU A 126 -12.97 2.84 -9.93
C LEU A 126 -11.61 2.23 -9.58
N VAL A 127 -11.08 2.51 -8.38
CA VAL A 127 -9.82 1.93 -7.91
C VAL A 127 -9.91 0.41 -7.85
N LEU A 128 -11.01 -0.13 -7.31
CA LEU A 128 -11.19 -1.58 -7.22
C LEU A 128 -11.36 -2.26 -8.58
N LEU A 129 -12.00 -1.59 -9.55
CA LEU A 129 -12.09 -2.07 -10.92
C LEU A 129 -10.71 -2.09 -11.58
N GLU A 130 -9.91 -1.04 -11.39
CA GLU A 130 -8.56 -0.97 -11.96
C GLU A 130 -7.65 -2.06 -11.41
N VAL A 131 -7.64 -2.26 -10.09
CA VAL A 131 -6.89 -3.34 -9.44
C VAL A 131 -7.29 -4.72 -9.98
N GLU A 132 -8.57 -4.94 -10.26
CA GLU A 132 -9.01 -6.19 -10.89
C GLU A 132 -8.44 -6.35 -12.29
N ASN A 133 -8.56 -5.31 -13.11
CA ASN A 133 -8.08 -5.33 -14.49
C ASN A 133 -6.58 -5.60 -14.57
N LEU A 134 -5.80 -5.01 -13.65
CA LEU A 134 -4.35 -5.21 -13.56
C LEU A 134 -3.96 -6.64 -13.17
N LEU A 135 -4.83 -7.37 -12.46
CA LEU A 135 -4.57 -8.74 -12.03
C LEU A 135 -5.07 -9.80 -13.02
N ILE A 136 -6.02 -9.48 -13.91
CA ILE A 136 -6.60 -10.50 -14.80
C ILE A 136 -5.52 -11.15 -15.68
N GLY A 137 -5.37 -12.46 -15.52
CA GLY A 137 -4.46 -13.29 -16.32
C GLY A 137 -2.98 -13.11 -15.98
N THR A 138 -2.64 -12.50 -14.83
CA THR A 138 -1.26 -12.35 -14.38
C THR A 138 -0.85 -13.49 -13.42
N PRO A 139 0.45 -13.84 -13.37
CA PRO A 139 0.98 -14.78 -12.39
C PRO A 139 0.69 -14.37 -10.94
N GLU A 140 0.58 -13.08 -10.67
CA GLU A 140 0.31 -12.53 -9.34
C GLU A 140 -1.13 -12.81 -8.91
N ALA A 141 -2.09 -12.83 -9.83
CA ALA A 141 -3.45 -13.27 -9.51
C ALA A 141 -3.51 -14.76 -9.14
N ASP A 142 -2.77 -15.61 -9.85
CA ASP A 142 -2.65 -17.03 -9.53
C ASP A 142 -1.99 -17.22 -8.16
N LEU A 143 -0.95 -16.43 -7.87
CA LEU A 143 -0.25 -16.45 -6.59
C LEU A 143 -1.18 -16.04 -5.44
N LEU A 144 -1.91 -14.92 -5.57
CA LEU A 144 -2.87 -14.48 -4.56
C LEU A 144 -3.97 -15.53 -4.33
N THR A 145 -4.45 -16.17 -5.39
CA THR A 145 -5.43 -17.28 -5.28
C THR A 145 -4.85 -18.45 -4.48
N LEU A 146 -3.61 -18.87 -4.78
CA LEU A 146 -2.91 -19.88 -4.00
C LEU A 146 -2.76 -19.49 -2.52
N GLY A 147 -2.46 -18.21 -2.26
CA GLY A 147 -2.39 -17.65 -0.91
C GLY A 147 -3.68 -17.88 -0.11
N GLU A 148 -4.84 -17.63 -0.73
CA GLU A 148 -6.14 -17.92 -0.11
C GLU A 148 -6.34 -19.42 0.13
N GLU A 149 -5.97 -20.27 -0.83
CA GLU A 149 -6.11 -21.73 -0.73
C GLU A 149 -5.28 -22.32 0.43
N ILE A 150 -4.12 -21.74 0.73
CA ILE A 150 -3.28 -22.14 1.86
C ILE A 150 -3.63 -21.42 3.17
N GLY A 151 -4.67 -20.59 3.17
CA GLY A 151 -5.24 -19.96 4.37
C GLY A 151 -4.61 -18.63 4.79
N LEU A 152 -3.91 -17.93 3.90
CA LEU A 152 -3.41 -16.57 4.16
C LEU A 152 -4.52 -15.52 4.03
N ASP A 153 -4.46 -14.45 4.84
CA ASP A 153 -5.32 -13.28 4.64
C ASP A 153 -4.72 -12.42 3.53
N ILE A 154 -5.09 -12.67 2.28
CA ILE A 154 -4.63 -11.85 1.13
C ILE A 154 -5.22 -10.43 1.13
N GLY A 155 -6.00 -10.07 2.14
CA GLY A 155 -6.31 -8.68 2.44
C GLY A 155 -5.27 -8.02 3.33
N ASN A 156 -4.21 -8.71 3.77
CA ASN A 156 -3.17 -8.19 4.65
C ASN A 156 -1.83 -8.13 3.91
N LEU A 157 -1.21 -6.94 3.87
CA LEU A 157 0.08 -6.74 3.19
C LEU A 157 1.20 -7.65 3.73
N GLU A 158 1.20 -7.98 5.02
CA GLU A 158 2.25 -8.85 5.58
C GLU A 158 2.12 -10.30 5.11
N ASP A 159 0.89 -10.80 4.99
CA ASP A 159 0.62 -12.16 4.50
C ASP A 159 0.93 -12.23 3.00
N ILE A 160 0.65 -11.16 2.25
CA ILE A 160 1.07 -11.01 0.85
C ILE A 160 2.59 -11.00 0.74
N ASP A 161 3.31 -10.19 1.52
CA ASP A 161 4.79 -10.19 1.49
C ASP A 161 5.35 -11.58 1.80
N CYS A 162 4.77 -12.29 2.77
CA CYS A 162 5.16 -13.65 3.13
C CYS A 162 4.98 -14.62 1.95
N LEU A 163 3.88 -14.49 1.21
CA LEU A 163 3.59 -15.27 0.02
C LEU A 163 4.61 -15.01 -1.10
N TYR A 164 4.99 -13.76 -1.34
CA TYR A 164 6.04 -13.41 -2.30
C TYR A 164 7.41 -13.94 -1.87
N GLN A 165 7.78 -13.80 -0.60
CA GLN A 165 9.03 -14.37 -0.07
C GLN A 165 9.07 -15.90 -0.22
N LEU A 166 7.94 -16.58 0.00
CA LEU A 166 7.83 -18.02 -0.21
C LEU A 166 8.00 -18.37 -1.69
N ALA A 167 7.37 -17.63 -2.60
CA ALA A 167 7.50 -17.83 -4.04
C ALA A 167 8.95 -17.67 -4.50
N GLU A 168 9.65 -16.62 -4.03
CA GLU A 168 11.07 -16.41 -4.29
C GLU A 168 11.95 -17.56 -3.76
N LEU A 169 11.68 -18.04 -2.54
CA LEU A 169 12.42 -19.17 -1.98
C LEU A 169 12.24 -20.45 -2.82
N ILE A 170 11.01 -20.74 -3.27
CA ILE A 170 10.73 -21.91 -4.11
C ILE A 170 11.42 -21.79 -5.48
N GLN A 171 11.39 -20.61 -6.09
CA GLN A 171 12.10 -20.36 -7.36
C GLN A 171 13.62 -20.56 -7.20
N ASN A 172 14.20 -20.04 -6.11
CA ASN A 172 15.61 -20.20 -5.79
C ASN A 172 15.99 -21.64 -5.39
N GLU A 173 15.09 -22.39 -4.76
CA GLU A 173 15.26 -23.82 -4.51
C GLU A 173 15.21 -24.65 -5.80
N GLY A 174 14.47 -24.24 -6.83
CA GLY A 174 14.51 -24.85 -8.16
C GLY A 174 15.91 -24.84 -8.80
N GLU A 175 16.74 -23.85 -8.46
CA GLU A 175 18.15 -23.80 -8.88
C GLU A 175 19.04 -24.72 -8.04
N ARG A 176 18.78 -24.83 -6.72
CA ARG A 176 19.49 -25.75 -5.81
C ARG A 176 19.10 -27.22 -5.98
N SER A 177 17.86 -27.49 -6.39
CA SER A 177 17.25 -28.83 -6.49
C SER A 177 17.64 -29.58 -7.75
N ARG A 178 18.38 -28.98 -8.69
CA ARG A 178 19.01 -29.71 -9.80
C ARG A 178 19.97 -30.82 -9.35
N ASN A 179 20.36 -30.82 -8.07
CA ASN A 179 21.18 -31.85 -7.43
C ASN A 179 20.42 -32.77 -6.47
N ILE A 180 19.10 -32.63 -6.32
CA ILE A 180 18.30 -33.46 -5.40
C ILE A 180 17.54 -34.51 -6.21
N VAL A 181 17.95 -35.76 -6.08
CA VAL A 181 17.26 -36.91 -6.68
C VAL A 181 15.90 -37.08 -5.96
N PRO A 182 14.76 -37.05 -6.67
CA PRO A 182 13.46 -37.30 -6.06
C PRO A 182 13.43 -38.71 -5.46
N MET A 183 13.01 -38.82 -4.20
CA MET A 183 12.80 -40.11 -3.55
C MET A 183 11.65 -40.83 -4.28
N LYS A 184 11.96 -41.92 -5.00
CA LYS A 184 10.94 -42.76 -5.65
C LYS A 184 10.00 -43.31 -4.57
N VAL A 185 8.75 -42.82 -4.56
CA VAL A 185 7.68 -43.42 -3.76
C VAL A 185 7.30 -44.75 -4.42
N ARG A 186 7.40 -45.86 -3.67
CA ARG A 186 6.91 -47.18 -4.11
C ARG A 186 5.40 -47.09 -4.27
N LYS A 187 4.89 -47.42 -5.46
CA LYS A 187 3.47 -47.68 -5.66
C LYS A 187 3.06 -48.88 -4.80
N ILE A 188 2.06 -48.70 -3.94
CA ILE A 188 1.31 -49.78 -3.28
C ILE A 188 0.27 -50.28 -4.29
#